data_AF-A0A6B8KG33-F1
#
_entry.id   AF-A0A6B8KG33-F1
#
_cell.length_a   1.000
_cell.length_b   1.000
_cell.length_c   1.000
_cell.angle_alpha   90.00
_cell.angle_beta   90.00
_cell.angle_gamma   90.00
#
_symmetry.space_group_name_H-M   'P 1'
#
loop_
_entity.id
_entity.type
_entity.pdbx_description
1 polymer ?
#
loop_
_entity_poly.entity_id
_entity_poly.type
_entity_poly.pdbx_seq_one_letter_code
_entity_poly.pdbx_strand_id
1 'polypeptide(L)'
;MDGTEFAAARGYRLEPPGHPQGASCGAEGPSLGPIPLLAKTATGFEPRPLAELNRVLSFVFAREIDCAGLIPGLTSVACALDSGDLALAMITTTHLRLPYLSEEEARRAASVSALNKASPDDPEHPGWPAGTPGGCGGRFRPKDEAGDETQSGRKQKTEEALERRAQRAFIRQLLRKALSARAASILGEAAANAIPGLNVPADIALAAQIVEAAAEFAALKRDADAALEFVKYGPYNLEDLFVDKEERSFSTYAEFKKFDVEKVYGEADEGFQYHHLILQSNSEGISSGAIHSSRTIIRIPTLLHEEINGEYERKDKTTGQSLRQALKGCPANEQYDEGLKVLRRVGIIE
;
A
#
# COMPACT_ATOMS: atom_id res chain seq x y z
N MET A 1 34.24 36.98 -7.37
CA MET A 1 34.16 35.62 -7.92
C MET A 1 32.80 35.11 -7.54
N ASP A 2 31.85 35.23 -8.46
CA ASP A 2 30.47 34.83 -8.22
C ASP A 2 30.41 33.30 -8.20
N GLY A 3 29.96 32.76 -7.07
CA GLY A 3 29.79 31.34 -6.86
C GLY A 3 28.58 30.85 -7.64
N THR A 4 28.81 30.42 -8.88
CA THR A 4 27.87 29.57 -9.60
C THR A 4 27.82 28.23 -8.87
N GLU A 5 26.80 28.02 -8.04
CA GLU A 5 26.43 26.70 -7.56
C GLU A 5 26.30 25.77 -8.76
N PHE A 6 27.06 24.67 -8.76
CA PHE A 6 26.80 23.55 -9.65
C PHE A 6 25.39 23.04 -9.32
N ALA A 7 24.40 23.51 -10.08
CA ALA A 7 23.07 22.91 -10.09
C ALA A 7 23.24 21.44 -10.50
N ALA A 8 23.29 20.55 -9.51
CA ALA A 8 23.36 19.12 -9.71
C ALA A 8 22.29 18.75 -10.74
N ALA A 9 22.72 18.16 -11.85
CA ALA A 9 21.84 17.67 -12.89
C ALA A 9 20.72 16.87 -12.21
N ARG A 10 19.49 17.40 -12.21
CA ARG A 10 18.33 16.74 -11.60
C ARG A 10 18.20 15.38 -12.27
N GLY A 11 18.64 14.34 -11.59
CA GLY A 11 18.51 12.97 -12.05
C GLY A 11 17.04 12.67 -12.29
N TYR A 12 16.74 12.01 -13.40
CA TYR A 12 15.38 11.53 -13.66
C TYR A 12 15.06 10.48 -12.59
N ARG A 13 14.06 10.77 -11.76
CA ARG A 13 13.60 9.93 -10.65
C ARG A 13 12.09 9.77 -10.75
N LEU A 14 11.59 8.59 -10.42
CA LEU A 14 10.16 8.37 -10.23
C LEU A 14 9.71 8.90 -8.85
N GLU A 15 8.62 9.64 -8.86
CA GLU A 15 7.88 10.05 -7.68
C GLU A 15 6.88 8.97 -7.26
N PRO A 16 6.39 9.02 -6.00
CA PRO A 16 5.33 8.13 -5.54
C PRO A 16 4.07 8.21 -6.43
N PRO A 17 3.31 7.10 -6.57
CA PRO A 17 2.06 7.09 -7.32
C PRO A 17 1.11 8.21 -6.88
N GLY A 18 0.59 8.97 -7.84
CA GLY A 18 -0.32 10.10 -7.61
C GLY A 18 0.36 11.43 -7.27
N HIS A 19 1.70 11.52 -7.36
CA HIS A 19 2.40 12.79 -7.21
C HIS A 19 1.89 13.81 -8.25
N PRO A 20 1.55 15.05 -7.88
CA PRO A 20 0.86 16.00 -8.78
C PRO A 20 1.74 16.51 -9.94
N GLN A 21 3.06 16.48 -9.78
CA GLN A 21 4.02 17.10 -10.71
C GLN A 21 5.01 16.15 -11.36
N GLY A 22 5.21 14.98 -10.76
CA GLY A 22 6.34 14.12 -11.09
C GLY A 22 5.90 12.94 -11.95
N ALA A 23 6.86 12.33 -12.63
CA ALA A 23 6.64 11.04 -13.26
C ALA A 23 6.50 9.96 -12.19
N SER A 24 5.51 9.08 -12.31
CA SER A 24 5.34 7.92 -11.43
C SER A 24 5.09 6.67 -12.26
N CYS A 25 5.36 5.48 -11.72
CA CYS A 25 5.01 4.22 -12.37
C CYS A 25 4.56 3.22 -11.30
N GLY A 26 3.39 2.62 -11.50
CA GLY A 26 2.81 1.62 -10.60
C GLY A 26 1.98 0.59 -11.36
N ALA A 27 1.12 -0.14 -10.65
CA ALA A 27 0.25 -1.15 -11.25
C ALA A 27 -0.76 -0.61 -12.28
N GLU A 28 -1.03 0.69 -12.29
CA GLU A 28 -1.89 1.36 -13.28
C GLU A 28 -1.08 1.95 -14.46
N GLY A 29 0.24 1.68 -14.50
CA GLY A 29 1.15 2.18 -15.52
C GLY A 29 1.85 3.50 -15.19
N PRO A 30 2.66 4.02 -16.12
CA PRO A 30 3.37 5.28 -15.97
C PRO A 30 2.42 6.48 -16.10
N SER A 31 2.64 7.49 -15.27
CA SER A 31 1.94 8.77 -15.32
C SER A 31 2.92 9.94 -15.24
N LEU A 32 2.52 11.09 -15.81
CA LEU A 32 3.17 12.39 -15.60
C LEU A 32 2.21 13.30 -14.86
N GLY A 33 2.43 13.49 -13.56
CA GLY A 33 1.44 14.09 -12.69
C GLY A 33 0.12 13.28 -12.72
N PRO A 34 -1.04 13.93 -12.96
CA PRO A 34 -2.34 13.26 -13.08
C PRO A 34 -2.60 12.64 -14.46
N ILE A 35 -1.65 12.67 -15.40
CA ILE A 35 -1.85 12.22 -16.78
C ILE A 35 -1.34 10.79 -16.94
N PRO A 36 -2.21 9.79 -17.12
CA PRO A 36 -1.75 8.45 -17.49
C PRO A 36 -1.18 8.46 -18.91
N LEU A 37 -0.06 7.76 -19.11
CA LEU A 37 0.59 7.66 -20.44
C LEU A 37 0.25 6.36 -21.17
N LEU A 38 -0.26 5.36 -20.45
CA LEU A 38 -0.83 4.13 -21.00
C LEU A 38 -2.36 4.11 -20.80
N ALA A 39 -3.05 3.36 -21.65
CA ALA A 39 -4.43 2.95 -21.47
C ALA A 39 -4.45 1.46 -21.08
N LYS A 40 -5.37 1.09 -20.18
CA LYS A 40 -5.64 -0.30 -19.82
C LYS A 40 -6.78 -0.82 -20.71
N THR A 41 -6.50 -1.81 -21.54
CA THR A 41 -7.47 -2.44 -22.45
C THR A 41 -7.91 -3.80 -21.89
N ALA A 42 -8.79 -4.50 -22.60
CA ALA A 42 -9.17 -5.86 -22.24
C ALA A 42 -8.00 -6.87 -22.38
N THR A 43 -7.01 -6.56 -23.21
CA THR A 43 -5.89 -7.44 -23.55
C THR A 43 -4.59 -7.12 -22.81
N GLY A 44 -4.50 -5.96 -22.15
CA GLY A 44 -3.30 -5.55 -21.44
C GLY A 44 -3.15 -4.03 -21.33
N PHE A 45 -1.92 -3.56 -21.27
CA PHE A 45 -1.56 -2.16 -21.35
C PHE A 45 -1.16 -1.77 -22.77
N GLU A 46 -1.57 -0.58 -23.20
CA GLU A 46 -1.16 -0.03 -24.50
C GLU A 46 -0.81 1.46 -24.36
N PRO A 47 0.20 1.98 -25.10
CA PRO A 47 0.43 3.41 -25.18
C PRO A 47 -0.84 4.15 -25.62
N ARG A 48 -1.15 5.28 -24.97
CA ARG A 48 -2.26 6.12 -25.45
C ARG A 48 -1.96 6.57 -26.89
N PRO A 49 -2.99 6.74 -27.75
CA PRO A 49 -2.77 7.12 -29.14
C PRO A 49 -1.86 8.34 -29.28
N LEU A 50 -0.91 8.31 -30.22
CA LEU A 50 0.08 9.37 -30.40
C LEU A 50 -0.55 10.77 -30.56
N ALA A 51 -1.64 10.86 -31.35
CA ALA A 51 -2.37 12.12 -31.52
C ALA A 51 -2.97 12.63 -30.21
N GLU A 52 -3.41 11.74 -29.32
CA GLU A 52 -3.92 12.11 -28.02
C GLU A 52 -2.79 12.59 -27.09
N LEU A 53 -1.66 11.86 -27.04
CA LEU A 53 -0.50 12.25 -26.24
C LEU A 53 0.04 13.63 -26.67
N ASN A 54 0.20 13.85 -27.98
CA ASN A 54 0.61 15.16 -28.52
C ASN A 54 -0.37 16.26 -28.11
N ARG A 55 -1.67 16.05 -28.25
CA ARG A 55 -2.71 17.02 -27.85
C ARG A 55 -2.64 17.35 -26.36
N VAL A 56 -2.60 16.32 -25.51
CA VAL A 56 -2.60 16.47 -24.05
C VAL A 56 -1.34 17.15 -23.55
N LEU A 57 -0.16 16.66 -23.94
CA LEU A 57 1.10 17.23 -23.48
C LEU A 57 1.33 18.62 -24.07
N SER A 58 0.92 18.90 -25.31
CA SER A 58 1.04 20.25 -25.86
C SER A 58 0.20 21.27 -25.09
N PHE A 59 -1.01 20.88 -24.67
CA PHE A 59 -1.85 21.71 -23.81
C PHE A 59 -1.19 21.96 -22.44
N VAL A 60 -0.62 20.91 -21.84
CA VAL A 60 0.01 20.98 -20.51
C VAL A 60 1.26 21.86 -20.55
N PHE A 61 2.13 21.71 -21.56
CA PHE A 61 3.36 22.48 -21.68
C PHE A 61 3.17 23.85 -22.36
N ALA A 62 1.96 24.17 -22.82
CA ALA A 62 1.63 25.39 -23.56
C ALA A 62 2.57 25.63 -24.77
N ARG A 63 3.00 24.54 -25.42
CA ARG A 63 3.85 24.52 -26.62
C ARG A 63 3.61 23.21 -27.37
N GLU A 64 3.93 23.16 -28.65
CA GLU A 64 3.83 21.92 -29.41
C GLU A 64 4.85 20.88 -28.91
N ILE A 65 4.36 19.68 -28.60
CA ILE A 65 5.16 18.53 -28.14
C ILE A 65 4.92 17.36 -29.09
N ASP A 66 6.00 16.86 -29.67
CA ASP A 66 6.00 15.59 -30.40
C ASP A 66 6.41 14.44 -29.46
N CYS A 67 5.48 13.52 -29.24
CA CYS A 67 5.64 12.35 -28.38
C CYS A 67 6.06 11.10 -29.16
N ALA A 68 6.34 11.18 -30.47
CA ALA A 68 6.68 10.01 -31.28
C ALA A 68 7.87 9.24 -30.69
N GLY A 69 8.87 9.95 -30.16
CA GLY A 69 10.03 9.37 -29.49
C GLY A 69 9.73 8.64 -28.17
N LEU A 70 8.58 8.90 -27.54
CA LEU A 70 8.17 8.23 -26.30
C LEU A 70 7.50 6.87 -26.56
N ILE A 71 6.92 6.67 -27.75
CA ILE A 71 6.09 5.50 -28.05
C ILE A 71 6.86 4.18 -27.87
N PRO A 72 8.07 3.97 -28.42
CA PRO A 72 8.79 2.71 -28.21
C PRO A 72 9.07 2.40 -26.74
N GLY A 73 9.42 3.42 -25.96
CA GLY A 73 9.65 3.26 -24.52
C GLY A 73 8.37 2.96 -23.76
N LEU A 74 7.26 3.62 -24.09
CA LEU A 74 5.94 3.31 -23.52
C LEU A 74 5.47 1.90 -23.88
N THR A 75 5.74 1.42 -25.10
CA THR A 75 5.48 0.03 -25.50
C THR A 75 6.27 -0.95 -24.63
N SER A 76 7.56 -0.67 -24.38
CA SER A 76 8.38 -1.51 -23.49
C SER A 76 7.83 -1.51 -22.05
N VAL A 77 7.38 -0.37 -21.54
CA VAL A 77 6.74 -0.29 -20.21
C VAL A 77 5.45 -1.12 -20.19
N ALA A 78 4.61 -1.04 -21.23
CA ALA A 78 3.39 -1.82 -21.34
C ALA A 78 3.66 -3.33 -21.33
N CYS A 79 4.61 -3.81 -22.14
CA CYS A 79 4.99 -5.23 -22.17
C CYS A 79 5.50 -5.75 -20.81
N ALA A 80 6.27 -4.92 -20.08
CA ALA A 80 6.74 -5.26 -18.75
C ALA A 80 5.57 -5.41 -17.75
N LEU A 81 4.61 -4.47 -17.78
CA LEU A 81 3.40 -4.53 -16.95
C LEU A 81 2.53 -5.74 -17.27
N ASP A 82 2.32 -6.05 -18.55
CA ASP A 82 1.55 -7.22 -18.99
C ASP A 82 2.22 -8.54 -18.57
N SER A 83 3.55 -8.53 -18.46
CA SER A 83 4.34 -9.67 -17.95
C SER A 83 4.38 -9.73 -16.41
N GLY A 84 3.78 -8.77 -15.71
CA GLY A 84 3.84 -8.65 -14.25
C GLY A 84 5.18 -8.17 -13.69
N ASP A 85 6.10 -7.70 -14.53
CA ASP A 85 7.41 -7.20 -14.13
C ASP A 85 7.36 -5.69 -13.85
N LEU A 86 6.86 -5.35 -12.66
CA LEU A 86 6.75 -3.96 -12.22
C LEU A 86 8.12 -3.27 -12.10
N ALA A 87 9.17 -4.01 -11.70
CA ALA A 87 10.50 -3.44 -11.54
C ALA A 87 11.07 -2.98 -12.88
N LEU A 88 10.96 -3.82 -13.92
CA LEU A 88 11.34 -3.45 -15.29
C LEU A 88 10.52 -2.26 -15.79
N ALA A 89 9.20 -2.26 -15.56
CA ALA A 89 8.34 -1.14 -15.93
C ALA A 89 8.79 0.20 -15.30
N MET A 90 9.19 0.19 -14.02
CA MET A 90 9.72 1.36 -13.32
C MET A 90 11.09 1.81 -13.87
N ILE A 91 12.00 0.87 -14.14
CA ILE A 91 13.31 1.17 -14.73
C ILE A 91 13.12 1.79 -16.13
N THR A 92 12.32 1.16 -16.98
CA THR A 92 12.03 1.66 -18.32
C THR A 92 11.37 3.04 -18.28
N THR A 93 10.44 3.27 -17.34
CA THR A 93 9.81 4.59 -17.16
C THR A 93 10.83 5.67 -16.78
N THR A 94 11.80 5.34 -15.93
CA THR A 94 12.89 6.27 -15.57
C THR A 94 13.70 6.67 -16.81
N HIS A 95 13.92 5.72 -17.73
CA HIS A 95 14.62 5.97 -18.99
C HIS A 95 13.81 6.77 -20.03
N LEU A 96 12.50 6.96 -19.83
CA LEU A 96 11.71 7.89 -20.65
C LEU A 96 12.10 9.35 -20.43
N ARG A 97 12.82 9.66 -19.35
CA ARG A 97 13.32 11.01 -19.03
C ARG A 97 12.22 12.06 -19.02
N LEU A 98 11.07 11.69 -18.45
CA LEU A 98 9.92 12.58 -18.33
C LEU A 98 10.29 13.80 -17.47
N PRO A 99 9.84 15.01 -17.85
CA PRO A 99 10.14 16.22 -17.11
C PRO A 99 9.36 16.27 -15.79
N TYR A 100 9.78 17.15 -14.89
CA TYR A 100 8.99 17.54 -13.73
C TYR A 100 8.10 18.72 -14.10
N LEU A 101 6.80 18.65 -13.79
CA LEU A 101 5.87 19.72 -14.07
C LEU A 101 6.05 20.88 -13.08
N SER A 102 6.04 22.10 -13.58
CA SER A 102 5.79 23.29 -12.76
C SER A 102 4.39 23.26 -12.16
N GLU A 103 4.14 24.10 -11.16
CA GLU A 103 2.82 24.23 -10.52
C GLU A 103 1.71 24.64 -11.51
N GLU A 104 2.04 25.47 -12.49
CA GLU A 104 1.10 25.86 -13.55
C GLU A 104 0.79 24.71 -14.52
N GLU A 105 1.83 23.96 -14.93
CA GLU A 105 1.66 22.77 -15.78
C GLU A 105 0.86 21.68 -15.05
N ALA A 106 1.10 21.46 -13.76
CA ALA A 106 0.33 20.51 -12.96
C ALA A 106 -1.15 20.91 -12.83
N ARG A 107 -1.45 22.22 -12.71
CA ARG A 107 -2.83 22.73 -12.74
C ARG A 107 -3.51 22.46 -14.08
N ARG A 108 -2.80 22.65 -15.21
CA ARG A 108 -3.31 22.30 -16.55
C ARG A 108 -3.48 20.79 -16.72
N ALA A 109 -2.55 19.99 -16.21
CA ALA A 109 -2.63 18.53 -16.24
C ALA A 109 -3.88 18.02 -15.49
N ALA A 110 -4.18 18.61 -14.34
CA ALA A 110 -5.38 18.26 -13.57
C ALA A 110 -6.69 18.60 -14.31
N SER A 111 -6.73 19.71 -15.05
CA SER A 111 -7.92 20.07 -15.83
C SER A 111 -8.15 19.13 -17.01
N VAL A 112 -7.11 18.65 -17.68
CA VAL A 112 -7.23 17.63 -18.74
C VAL A 112 -7.82 16.33 -18.22
N SER A 113 -7.34 15.86 -17.06
CA SER A 113 -7.84 14.63 -16.42
C SER A 113 -9.33 14.74 -16.06
N ALA A 114 -9.80 15.92 -15.68
CA ALA A 114 -11.21 16.19 -15.42
C ALA A 114 -12.10 16.16 -16.68
N LEU A 115 -11.53 16.50 -17.86
CA LEU A 115 -12.25 16.54 -19.13
C LEU A 115 -12.43 15.16 -19.78
N ASN A 116 -11.59 14.18 -19.46
CA ASN A 116 -11.68 12.81 -20.00
C ASN A 116 -12.88 11.98 -19.49
N LYS A 117 -13.74 12.53 -18.63
CA LYS A 117 -14.93 11.82 -18.12
C LYS A 117 -16.10 11.73 -19.09
N ALA A 118 -16.04 12.37 -20.25
CA ALA A 118 -17.00 12.15 -21.31
C ALA A 118 -16.38 12.47 -22.67
N SER A 119 -16.05 11.44 -23.45
CA SER A 119 -15.81 11.64 -24.87
C SER A 119 -17.16 12.01 -25.51
N PRO A 120 -17.25 13.10 -26.31
CA PRO A 120 -18.44 13.37 -27.12
C PRO A 120 -18.81 12.22 -28.05
N ASP A 121 -17.82 11.40 -28.41
CA ASP A 121 -17.93 10.27 -29.33
C ASP A 121 -18.10 8.91 -28.63
N ASP A 122 -18.32 8.88 -27.31
CA ASP A 122 -18.69 7.63 -26.61
C ASP A 122 -20.13 7.25 -27.00
N PRO A 123 -20.34 6.15 -27.75
CA PRO A 123 -21.68 5.77 -28.21
C PRO A 123 -22.57 5.22 -27.08
N GLU A 124 -21.99 4.76 -25.97
CA GLU A 124 -22.73 4.23 -24.82
C GLU A 124 -22.98 5.30 -23.75
N HIS A 125 -22.03 6.24 -23.57
CA HIS A 125 -22.12 7.35 -22.61
C HIS A 125 -21.77 8.71 -23.23
N PRO A 126 -22.52 9.16 -24.25
CA PRO A 126 -22.29 10.47 -24.84
C PRO A 126 -22.42 11.56 -23.77
N GLY A 127 -21.41 12.42 -23.68
CA GLY A 127 -21.30 13.51 -22.70
C GLY A 127 -22.29 14.65 -22.91
N TRP A 128 -23.58 14.36 -22.99
CA TRP A 128 -24.60 15.36 -23.26
C TRP A 128 -24.64 16.39 -22.12
N PRO A 129 -24.41 17.68 -22.41
CA PRO A 129 -24.52 18.72 -21.41
C PRO A 129 -25.95 18.83 -20.87
N ALA A 130 -26.08 19.30 -19.63
CA ALA A 130 -27.37 19.57 -19.02
C ALA A 130 -28.20 20.53 -19.91
N GLY A 131 -29.45 20.17 -20.19
CA GLY A 131 -30.34 20.96 -21.05
C GLY A 131 -30.29 20.58 -22.54
N THR A 132 -29.58 19.51 -22.91
CA THR A 132 -29.64 18.96 -24.27
C THR A 132 -31.10 18.65 -24.67
N PRO A 133 -31.57 19.13 -25.84
CA PRO A 133 -32.89 18.83 -26.38
C PRO A 133 -33.14 17.31 -26.49
N GLY A 134 -34.36 16.86 -26.19
CA GLY A 134 -34.71 15.43 -26.27
C GLY A 134 -34.50 14.63 -24.97
N GLY A 135 -34.07 15.26 -23.88
CA GLY A 135 -33.99 14.59 -22.56
C GLY A 135 -32.75 13.71 -22.37
N CYS A 136 -31.79 13.75 -23.28
CA CYS A 136 -30.54 12.99 -23.23
C CYS A 136 -29.55 13.51 -22.17
N GLY A 137 -29.73 14.73 -21.66
CA GLY A 137 -28.94 15.26 -20.55
C GLY A 137 -29.49 14.77 -19.21
N GLY A 138 -28.67 14.06 -18.43
CA GLY A 138 -29.08 13.42 -17.18
C GLY A 138 -29.73 14.37 -16.17
N ARG A 139 -31.04 14.23 -15.94
CA ARG A 139 -31.70 14.67 -14.70
C ARG A 139 -31.68 13.50 -13.74
N PHE A 140 -30.93 13.62 -12.64
CA PHE A 140 -31.01 12.67 -11.53
C PHE A 140 -32.47 12.47 -11.12
N ARG A 141 -32.92 11.21 -11.12
CA ARG A 141 -34.29 10.79 -10.82
C ARG A 141 -34.68 11.20 -9.38
N PRO A 142 -35.79 11.92 -9.16
CA PRO A 142 -36.34 12.10 -7.81
C PRO A 142 -36.75 10.73 -7.25
N LYS A 143 -36.46 10.51 -5.97
CA LYS A 143 -36.73 9.26 -5.28
C LYS A 143 -38.14 9.34 -4.69
N ASP A 144 -39.11 8.75 -5.37
CA ASP A 144 -40.47 8.61 -4.84
C ASP A 144 -40.54 7.52 -3.76
N GLU A 145 -41.47 7.75 -2.84
CA GLU A 145 -41.64 7.21 -1.51
C GLU A 145 -41.96 5.71 -1.46
N ALA A 146 -41.12 4.91 -0.79
CA ALA A 146 -41.50 3.66 -0.15
C ALA A 146 -40.38 3.17 0.80
N GLY A 147 -40.71 3.04 2.09
CA GLY A 147 -39.86 2.43 3.11
C GLY A 147 -39.57 3.36 4.28
N ASP A 148 -40.52 3.43 5.21
CA ASP A 148 -40.38 4.07 6.52
C ASP A 148 -39.45 3.21 7.39
N GLU A 149 -38.14 3.31 7.12
CA GLU A 149 -37.10 3.00 8.10
C GLU A 149 -36.86 4.28 8.90
N THR A 150 -37.14 4.22 10.20
CA THR A 150 -36.97 5.34 11.14
C THR A 150 -35.61 6.03 10.95
N GLN A 151 -35.66 7.35 10.73
CA GLN A 151 -34.48 8.18 10.44
C GLN A 151 -33.33 8.01 11.45
N SER A 152 -33.61 7.61 12.69
CA SER A 152 -32.59 7.33 13.72
C SER A 152 -31.75 6.10 13.40
N GLY A 153 -32.34 5.01 12.91
CA GLY A 153 -31.61 3.79 12.55
C GLY A 153 -30.80 3.97 11.27
N ARG A 154 -31.27 4.84 10.36
CA ARG A 154 -30.57 5.17 9.12
C ARG A 154 -29.31 6.01 9.37
N LYS A 155 -29.36 6.97 10.30
CA LYS A 155 -28.21 7.79 10.72
C LYS A 155 -27.14 6.95 11.42
N GLN A 156 -27.51 6.11 12.39
CA GLN A 156 -26.56 5.23 13.08
C GLN A 156 -25.87 4.25 12.12
N LYS A 157 -26.63 3.58 11.24
CA LYS A 157 -26.04 2.70 10.23
C LYS A 157 -25.17 3.43 9.21
N THR A 158 -25.42 4.72 8.93
CA THR A 158 -24.56 5.48 8.00
C THR A 158 -23.29 5.98 8.68
N GLU A 159 -23.33 6.36 9.96
CA GLU A 159 -22.14 6.74 10.73
C GLU A 159 -21.21 5.54 10.95
N GLU A 160 -21.73 4.40 11.41
CA GLU A 160 -20.94 3.16 11.57
C GLU A 160 -20.33 2.68 10.23
N ALA A 161 -21.10 2.76 9.13
CA ALA A 161 -20.58 2.40 7.81
C ALA A 161 -19.51 3.39 7.31
N LEU A 162 -19.62 4.67 7.66
CA LEU A 162 -18.64 5.70 7.31
C LEU A 162 -17.35 5.51 8.10
N GLU A 163 -17.45 5.24 9.41
CA GLU A 163 -16.32 4.93 10.29
C GLU A 163 -15.58 3.67 9.84
N ARG A 164 -16.31 2.58 9.56
CA ARG A 164 -15.72 1.35 9.01
C ARG A 164 -15.03 1.59 7.67
N ARG A 165 -15.60 2.46 6.81
CA ARG A 165 -14.97 2.82 5.53
C ARG A 165 -13.72 3.67 5.71
N ALA A 166 -13.71 4.61 6.66
CA ALA A 166 -12.56 5.42 7.00
C ALA A 166 -11.43 4.57 7.60
N GLN A 167 -11.77 3.66 8.51
CA GLN A 167 -10.84 2.72 9.14
C GLN A 167 -10.22 1.78 8.11
N ARG A 168 -11.02 1.21 7.20
CA ARG A 168 -10.50 0.40 6.07
C ARG A 168 -9.61 1.20 5.13
N ALA A 169 -9.94 2.46 4.85
CA ALA A 169 -9.11 3.33 4.03
C ALA A 169 -7.77 3.64 4.71
N PHE A 170 -7.79 3.87 6.03
CA PHE A 170 -6.60 4.12 6.84
C PHE A 170 -5.69 2.89 6.89
N ILE A 171 -6.22 1.69 7.14
CA ILE A 171 -5.43 0.45 7.15
C ILE A 171 -4.83 0.18 5.76
N ARG A 172 -5.58 0.39 4.68
CA ARG A 172 -5.02 0.29 3.32
C ARG A 172 -3.89 1.29 3.07
N GLN A 173 -3.99 2.49 3.61
CA GLN A 173 -2.93 3.49 3.49
C GLN A 173 -1.69 3.10 4.29
N LEU A 174 -1.85 2.55 5.50
CA LEU A 174 -0.76 2.00 6.30
C LEU A 174 -0.08 0.83 5.59
N LEU A 175 -0.86 -0.15 5.11
CA LEU A 175 -0.34 -1.28 4.35
C LEU A 175 0.44 -0.82 3.12
N ARG A 176 -0.06 0.18 2.37
CA ARG A 176 0.67 0.76 1.24
C ARG A 176 1.99 1.39 1.65
N LYS A 177 2.04 2.10 2.78
CA LYS A 177 3.28 2.69 3.31
C LYS A 177 4.27 1.60 3.72
N ALA A 178 3.83 0.60 4.48
CA ALA A 178 4.66 -0.53 4.90
C ALA A 178 5.23 -1.30 3.68
N LEU A 179 4.37 -1.60 2.70
CA LEU A 179 4.78 -2.21 1.43
C LEU A 179 5.82 -1.39 0.68
N SER A 180 5.62 -0.07 0.58
CA SER A 180 6.57 0.81 -0.11
C SER A 180 7.92 0.89 0.58
N ALA A 181 7.95 0.93 1.92
CA ALA A 181 9.18 0.97 2.70
C ALA A 181 9.96 -0.35 2.56
N ARG A 182 9.26 -1.49 2.64
CA ARG A 182 9.88 -2.81 2.52
C ARG A 182 10.37 -3.09 1.09
N ALA A 183 9.57 -2.76 0.08
CA ALA A 183 10.00 -2.85 -1.32
C ALA A 183 11.22 -1.96 -1.62
N ALA A 184 11.28 -0.76 -1.04
CA ALA A 184 12.43 0.12 -1.18
C ALA A 184 13.70 -0.45 -0.53
N SER A 185 13.59 -1.15 0.61
CA SER A 185 14.72 -1.84 1.24
C SER A 185 15.27 -2.94 0.34
N ILE A 186 14.40 -3.84 -0.14
CA ILE A 186 14.77 -4.96 -1.02
C ILE A 186 15.46 -4.45 -2.29
N LEU A 187 14.87 -3.44 -2.94
CA LEU A 187 15.44 -2.84 -4.15
C LEU A 187 16.74 -2.08 -3.88
N GLY A 188 16.84 -1.42 -2.73
CA GLY A 188 18.05 -0.67 -2.33
C GLY A 188 19.25 -1.58 -2.08
N GLU A 189 19.04 -2.72 -1.42
CA GLU A 189 20.08 -3.72 -1.14
C GLU A 189 20.57 -4.41 -2.42
N ALA A 190 19.64 -4.76 -3.33
CA ALA A 190 19.99 -5.32 -4.63
C ALA A 190 20.79 -4.32 -5.50
N ALA A 191 20.43 -3.03 -5.48
CA ALA A 191 21.11 -1.99 -6.26
C ALA A 191 22.49 -1.61 -5.71
N ALA A 192 22.67 -1.60 -4.37
CA ALA A 192 23.93 -1.22 -3.73
C ALA A 192 25.09 -2.18 -4.04
N ASN A 193 24.79 -3.45 -4.36
CA ASN A 193 25.78 -4.48 -4.65
C ASN A 193 26.13 -4.61 -6.16
N ALA A 194 25.39 -3.93 -7.04
CA ALA A 194 25.64 -3.93 -8.47
C ALA A 194 26.74 -2.91 -8.85
N ILE A 195 28.01 -3.25 -8.58
CA ILE A 195 29.16 -2.50 -9.08
C ILE A 195 29.49 -2.99 -10.50
N PRO A 196 29.34 -2.18 -11.56
CA PRO A 196 29.69 -2.61 -12.91
C PRO A 196 31.22 -2.69 -13.05
N GLY A 197 31.79 -3.88 -13.29
CA GLY A 197 33.16 -3.96 -13.84
C GLY A 197 34.08 -5.13 -13.50
N LEU A 198 33.68 -6.23 -12.83
CA LEU A 198 34.63 -7.31 -12.50
C LEU A 198 34.07 -8.73 -12.67
N ASN A 199 34.68 -9.48 -13.60
CA ASN A 199 34.87 -10.94 -13.74
C ASN A 199 33.76 -11.95 -13.33
N VAL A 200 33.65 -13.01 -14.15
CA VAL A 200 32.77 -14.20 -14.11
C VAL A 200 32.32 -14.74 -12.73
N PRO A 201 33.12 -14.70 -11.63
CA PRO A 201 32.61 -15.08 -10.30
C PRO A 201 31.53 -14.13 -9.73
N ALA A 202 31.53 -12.85 -10.12
CA ALA A 202 30.55 -11.87 -9.65
C ALA A 202 29.14 -12.11 -10.22
N ASP A 203 29.04 -12.75 -11.39
CA ASP A 203 27.74 -13.03 -12.04
C ASP A 203 26.93 -14.07 -11.25
N ILE A 204 27.59 -15.03 -10.58
CA ILE A 204 26.93 -16.02 -9.73
C ILE A 204 26.41 -15.39 -8.45
N ALA A 205 27.20 -14.50 -7.83
CA ALA A 205 26.80 -13.80 -6.61
C ALA A 205 25.63 -12.84 -6.88
N LEU A 206 25.66 -12.12 -8.00
CA LEU A 206 24.56 -11.26 -8.43
C LEU A 206 23.29 -12.07 -8.74
N ALA A 207 23.42 -13.21 -9.42
CA ALA A 207 22.28 -14.10 -9.67
C ALA A 207 21.65 -14.63 -8.38
N ALA A 208 22.46 -15.02 -7.38
CA ALA A 208 21.97 -15.43 -6.08
C ALA A 208 21.21 -14.31 -5.36
N GLN A 209 21.73 -13.08 -5.40
CA GLN A 209 21.06 -11.90 -4.82
C GLN A 209 19.73 -11.57 -5.53
N ILE A 210 19.65 -11.71 -6.85
CA ILE A 210 18.41 -11.52 -7.60
C ILE A 210 17.37 -12.58 -7.19
N VAL A 211 17.79 -13.85 -7.04
CA VAL A 211 16.91 -14.94 -6.59
C VAL A 211 16.42 -14.69 -5.16
N GLU A 212 17.30 -14.23 -4.27
CA GLU A 212 16.94 -13.87 -2.89
C GLU A 212 15.95 -12.70 -2.87
N ALA A 213 16.22 -11.61 -3.58
CA ALA A 213 15.30 -10.48 -3.71
C ALA A 213 13.95 -10.88 -4.31
N ALA A 214 13.93 -11.80 -5.29
CA ALA A 214 12.69 -12.33 -5.86
C ALA A 214 11.90 -13.17 -4.83
N ALA A 215 12.59 -13.99 -4.02
CA ALA A 215 11.96 -14.76 -2.96
C ALA A 215 11.39 -13.85 -1.86
N GLU A 216 12.11 -12.79 -1.48
CA GLU A 216 11.64 -11.78 -0.54
C GLU A 216 10.43 -11.01 -1.08
N PHE A 217 10.45 -10.63 -2.36
CA PHE A 217 9.31 -9.99 -3.00
C PHE A 217 8.08 -10.90 -3.06
N ALA A 218 8.27 -12.19 -3.35
CA ALA A 218 7.20 -13.18 -3.32
C ALA A 218 6.65 -13.40 -1.89
N ALA A 219 7.50 -13.38 -0.86
CA ALA A 219 7.06 -13.38 0.54
C ALA A 219 6.26 -12.12 0.88
N LEU A 220 6.76 -10.94 0.51
CA LEU A 220 6.08 -9.66 0.73
C LEU A 220 4.70 -9.61 0.06
N LYS A 221 4.58 -10.14 -1.16
CA LYS A 221 3.30 -10.24 -1.87
C LYS A 221 2.32 -11.14 -1.09
N ARG A 222 2.75 -12.30 -0.62
CA ARG A 222 1.92 -13.20 0.19
C ARG A 222 1.46 -12.54 1.49
N ASP A 223 2.38 -11.88 2.20
CA ASP A 223 2.06 -11.14 3.43
C ASP A 223 1.05 -10.00 3.16
N ALA A 224 1.18 -9.31 2.01
CA ALA A 224 0.26 -8.27 1.57
C ALA A 224 -1.13 -8.80 1.26
N ASP A 225 -1.21 -9.91 0.52
CA ASP A 225 -2.47 -10.55 0.16
C ASP A 225 -3.20 -11.05 1.42
N ALA A 226 -2.47 -11.70 2.35
CA ALA A 226 -3.00 -12.13 3.63
C ALA A 226 -3.53 -10.94 4.47
N ALA A 227 -2.75 -9.86 4.55
CA ALA A 227 -3.19 -8.65 5.25
C ALA A 227 -4.43 -8.04 4.61
N LEU A 228 -4.44 -7.85 3.29
CA LEU A 228 -5.57 -7.29 2.54
C LEU A 228 -6.84 -8.13 2.70
N GLU A 229 -6.72 -9.45 2.65
CA GLU A 229 -7.85 -10.36 2.86
C GLU A 229 -8.39 -10.24 4.29
N PHE A 230 -7.50 -10.22 5.29
CA PHE A 230 -7.88 -10.04 6.69
C PHE A 230 -8.65 -8.73 6.91
N VAL A 231 -8.19 -7.59 6.37
CA VAL A 231 -8.92 -6.32 6.59
C VAL A 231 -10.29 -6.25 5.89
N LYS A 232 -10.61 -7.16 4.97
CA LYS A 232 -11.93 -7.17 4.31
C LYS A 232 -13.05 -7.49 5.30
N TYR A 233 -12.78 -8.33 6.30
CA TYR A 233 -13.78 -8.82 7.25
C TYR A 233 -13.73 -8.10 8.60
N GLY A 234 -12.62 -7.41 8.91
CA GLY A 234 -12.50 -6.62 10.14
C GLY A 234 -13.41 -5.37 10.21
N PRO A 235 -13.52 -4.74 11.40
CA PRO A 235 -12.83 -5.12 12.66
C PRO A 235 -13.36 -6.44 13.25
N TYR A 236 -12.53 -7.12 14.02
CA TYR A 236 -12.80 -8.44 14.59
C TYR A 236 -13.13 -8.37 16.08
N ASN A 237 -13.89 -9.34 16.59
CA ASN A 237 -13.92 -9.58 18.02
C ASN A 237 -12.58 -10.18 18.46
N LEU A 238 -12.08 -9.77 19.63
CA LEU A 238 -10.80 -10.27 20.14
C LEU A 238 -10.79 -11.80 20.28
N GLU A 239 -11.90 -12.39 20.70
CA GLU A 239 -12.07 -13.83 20.90
C GLU A 239 -11.90 -14.63 19.60
N ASP A 240 -12.24 -14.04 18.45
CA ASP A 240 -12.08 -14.66 17.14
C ASP A 240 -10.61 -14.67 16.66
N LEU A 241 -9.75 -13.88 17.31
CA LEU A 241 -8.33 -13.75 16.98
C LEU A 241 -7.43 -14.63 17.85
N PHE A 242 -7.92 -15.14 18.98
CA PHE A 242 -7.17 -16.05 19.83
C PHE A 242 -6.84 -17.34 19.08
N VAL A 243 -5.67 -17.89 19.38
CA VAL A 243 -5.19 -19.12 18.74
C VAL A 243 -6.03 -20.33 19.15
N ASP A 244 -6.66 -20.27 20.33
CA ASP A 244 -7.58 -21.29 20.83
C ASP A 244 -8.73 -20.64 21.59
N LYS A 245 -9.91 -21.27 21.55
CA LYS A 245 -11.07 -20.86 22.35
C LYS A 245 -10.96 -21.36 23.79
N GLU A 246 -10.24 -22.46 24.00
CA GLU A 246 -9.98 -22.98 25.34
C GLU A 246 -8.76 -22.30 25.95
N GLU A 247 -8.88 -21.88 27.20
CA GLU A 247 -7.78 -21.27 27.94
C GLU A 247 -6.75 -22.33 28.32
N ARG A 248 -5.54 -22.18 27.78
CA ARG A 248 -4.39 -23.02 28.07
C ARG A 248 -3.20 -22.13 28.33
N SER A 249 -2.42 -22.47 29.35
CA SER A 249 -1.20 -21.77 29.71
C SER A 249 -0.01 -22.72 29.58
N PHE A 250 1.08 -22.21 29.04
CA PHE A 250 2.29 -22.95 28.75
C PHE A 250 3.45 -22.39 29.57
N SER A 251 4.42 -23.23 29.93
CA SER A 251 5.58 -22.75 30.68
C SER A 251 6.61 -22.06 29.80
N THR A 252 6.56 -22.27 28.48
CA THR A 252 7.43 -21.60 27.50
C THR A 252 6.71 -21.40 26.17
N TYR A 253 7.23 -20.50 25.32
CA TYR A 253 6.75 -20.36 23.95
C TYR A 253 7.01 -21.60 23.08
N ALA A 254 8.07 -22.36 23.39
CA ALA A 254 8.36 -23.62 22.71
C ALA A 254 7.26 -24.65 23.01
N GLU A 255 6.80 -24.74 24.27
CA GLU A 255 5.68 -25.59 24.68
C GLU A 255 4.36 -25.19 24.01
N PHE A 256 4.11 -23.89 23.89
CA PHE A 256 2.97 -23.37 23.14
C PHE A 256 2.98 -23.88 21.68
N LYS A 257 4.14 -23.86 21.01
CA LYS A 257 4.24 -24.36 19.63
C LYS A 257 4.27 -25.88 19.53
N LYS A 258 4.83 -26.56 20.53
CA LYS A 258 5.13 -28.00 20.53
C LYS A 258 4.94 -28.56 21.93
N PHE A 259 4.07 -29.56 22.10
CA PHE A 259 3.97 -30.29 23.36
C PHE A 259 4.44 -31.73 23.15
N ASP A 260 5.45 -32.14 23.94
CA ASP A 260 6.12 -33.45 23.94
C ASP A 260 6.80 -33.82 22.61
N VAL A 261 6.04 -34.03 21.53
CA VAL A 261 6.53 -34.33 20.17
C VAL A 261 5.60 -33.78 19.07
N GLU A 262 4.40 -33.29 19.43
CA GLU A 262 3.37 -32.83 18.48
C GLU A 262 3.21 -31.30 18.51
N LYS A 263 3.02 -30.71 17.32
CA LYS A 263 2.76 -29.27 17.16
C LYS A 263 1.31 -29.00 17.61
N VAL A 264 1.11 -28.43 18.81
CA VAL A 264 -0.25 -28.11 19.33
C VAL A 264 -0.96 -27.10 18.43
N TYR A 265 -0.28 -25.99 18.11
CA TYR A 265 -0.77 -24.96 17.19
C TYR A 265 0.10 -24.82 15.93
N GLY A 266 1.26 -25.48 15.90
CA GLY A 266 2.16 -25.47 14.75
C GLY A 266 2.75 -24.11 14.39
N GLU A 267 3.09 -23.95 13.12
CA GLU A 267 3.46 -22.65 12.57
C GLU A 267 2.19 -21.88 12.23
N ALA A 268 2.25 -20.55 12.31
CA ALA A 268 1.16 -19.76 11.78
C ALA A 268 1.06 -20.00 10.27
N ASP A 269 -0.15 -19.91 9.73
CA ASP A 269 -0.39 -20.05 8.30
C ASP A 269 0.48 -19.07 7.50
N GLU A 270 0.71 -19.39 6.23
CA GLU A 270 1.47 -18.54 5.32
C GLU A 270 0.91 -17.11 5.29
N GLY A 271 1.76 -16.11 5.54
CA GLY A 271 1.36 -14.71 5.65
C GLY A 271 0.90 -14.25 7.04
N PHE A 272 0.90 -15.15 8.04
CA PHE A 272 0.48 -14.87 9.42
C PHE A 272 1.59 -15.11 10.43
N GLN A 273 1.45 -14.45 11.58
CA GLN A 273 2.31 -14.62 12.74
C GLN A 273 1.48 -14.65 14.04
N TYR A 274 2.05 -15.30 15.05
CA TYR A 274 1.52 -15.25 16.42
C TYR A 274 2.04 -14.00 17.12
N HIS A 275 1.12 -13.17 17.60
CA HIS A 275 1.42 -11.95 18.34
C HIS A 275 1.05 -12.11 19.81
N HIS A 276 1.97 -11.74 20.70
CA HIS A 276 1.68 -11.70 22.13
C HIS A 276 1.17 -10.33 22.52
N LEU A 277 0.02 -10.28 23.19
CA LEU A 277 -0.54 -9.05 23.78
C LEU A 277 0.28 -8.55 24.97
N ILE A 278 1.10 -9.41 25.56
CA ILE A 278 2.01 -9.11 26.66
C ILE A 278 3.46 -9.26 26.15
N LEU A 279 4.33 -8.30 26.47
CA LEU A 279 5.69 -8.25 25.94
C LEU A 279 6.56 -9.37 26.53
N GLN A 280 7.05 -10.28 25.69
CA GLN A 280 7.95 -11.36 26.12
C GLN A 280 9.25 -10.86 26.74
N SER A 281 9.79 -9.75 26.23
CA SER A 281 11.04 -9.16 26.71
C SER A 281 10.93 -8.52 28.10
N ASN A 282 9.75 -8.52 28.69
CA ASN A 282 9.46 -7.92 29.99
C ASN A 282 8.90 -8.96 30.98
N SER A 283 9.48 -10.16 30.97
CA SER A 283 9.04 -11.29 31.79
C SER A 283 9.39 -11.16 33.28
N GLU A 284 10.16 -10.15 33.69
CA GLU A 284 10.50 -9.93 35.09
C GLU A 284 9.23 -9.65 35.91
N GLY A 285 8.89 -10.56 36.81
CA GLY A 285 7.71 -10.45 37.67
C GLY A 285 6.39 -10.93 37.06
N ILE A 286 6.38 -11.42 35.81
CA ILE A 286 5.19 -11.99 35.16
C ILE A 286 5.36 -13.51 35.02
N SER A 287 4.35 -14.26 35.45
CA SER A 287 4.36 -15.72 35.31
C SER A 287 4.36 -16.13 33.84
N SER A 288 5.17 -17.12 33.49
CA SER A 288 5.26 -17.60 32.10
C SER A 288 3.91 -18.00 31.51
N GLY A 289 3.03 -18.62 32.30
CA GLY A 289 1.69 -19.00 31.88
C GLY A 289 0.76 -17.83 31.54
N ALA A 290 1.05 -16.62 32.01
CA ALA A 290 0.32 -15.41 31.61
C ALA A 290 0.83 -14.88 30.26
N ILE A 291 2.13 -14.99 29.99
CA ILE A 291 2.74 -14.57 28.73
C ILE A 291 2.38 -15.57 27.62
N HIS A 292 2.53 -16.86 27.89
CA HIS A 292 2.28 -17.93 26.95
C HIS A 292 0.93 -18.58 27.24
N SER A 293 -0.15 -17.83 26.99
CA SER A 293 -1.51 -18.35 27.06
C SER A 293 -2.21 -18.22 25.71
N SER A 294 -3.11 -19.14 25.40
CA SER A 294 -4.02 -19.00 24.25
C SER A 294 -4.86 -17.71 24.31
N ARG A 295 -5.05 -17.11 25.49
CA ARG A 295 -5.77 -15.84 25.68
C ARG A 295 -4.93 -14.58 25.53
N THR A 296 -3.62 -14.73 25.48
CA THR A 296 -2.67 -13.62 25.33
C THR A 296 -1.90 -13.69 24.03
N ILE A 297 -2.14 -14.72 23.22
CA ILE A 297 -1.58 -14.90 21.89
C ILE A 297 -2.72 -14.86 20.87
N ILE A 298 -2.58 -13.98 19.89
CA ILE A 298 -3.49 -13.88 18.75
C ILE A 298 -2.76 -14.23 17.45
N ARG A 299 -3.52 -14.63 16.43
CA ARG A 299 -2.99 -14.86 15.08
C ARG A 299 -3.38 -13.71 14.17
N ILE A 300 -2.39 -13.04 13.58
CA ILE A 300 -2.60 -11.87 12.71
C ILE A 300 -1.65 -11.89 11.52
N PRO A 301 -1.97 -11.21 10.41
CA PRO A 301 -1.08 -11.09 9.26
C PRO A 301 0.27 -10.47 9.61
N THR A 302 1.36 -10.92 8.96
CA THR A 302 2.73 -10.46 9.19
C THR A 302 2.86 -8.93 9.13
N LEU A 303 2.26 -8.27 8.12
CA LEU A 303 2.35 -6.81 8.00
C LEU A 303 1.62 -6.07 9.12
N LEU A 304 0.52 -6.61 9.64
CA LEU A 304 -0.18 -6.02 10.78
C LEU A 304 0.58 -6.27 12.09
N HIS A 305 1.26 -7.41 12.21
CA HIS A 305 2.18 -7.68 13.30
C HIS A 305 3.33 -6.66 13.35
N GLU A 306 3.90 -6.31 12.20
CA GLU A 306 4.93 -5.28 12.07
C GLU A 306 4.43 -3.88 12.43
N GLU A 307 3.22 -3.51 12.00
CA GLU A 307 2.60 -2.24 12.36
C GLU A 307 2.37 -2.11 13.88
N ILE A 308 1.90 -3.17 14.53
CA ILE A 308 1.77 -3.21 16.00
C ILE A 308 3.13 -3.00 16.66
N ASN A 309 4.17 -3.69 16.20
CA ASN A 309 5.53 -3.49 16.71
C ASN A 309 5.99 -2.04 16.50
N GLY A 310 5.62 -1.41 15.38
CA GLY A 310 5.85 0.01 15.12
C GLY A 310 5.19 0.92 16.14
N GLU A 311 3.95 0.65 16.56
CA GLU A 311 3.27 1.39 17.64
C GLU A 311 4.00 1.23 18.98
N TYR A 312 4.50 0.05 19.30
CA TYR A 312 5.29 -0.17 20.52
C TYR A 312 6.63 0.57 20.53
N GLU A 313 7.26 0.75 19.36
CA GLU A 313 8.52 1.47 19.21
C GLU A 313 8.37 2.97 18.99
N ARG A 314 7.15 3.43 18.69
CA ARG A 314 6.85 4.86 18.53
C ARG A 314 7.19 5.61 19.81
N LYS A 315 8.09 6.59 19.69
CA LYS A 315 8.47 7.46 20.81
C LYS A 315 7.40 8.50 21.09
N ASP A 316 7.04 8.63 22.35
CA ASP A 316 6.22 9.73 22.83
C ASP A 316 7.00 11.05 22.68
N LYS A 317 6.32 12.10 22.20
CA LYS A 317 6.96 13.39 21.93
C LYS A 317 7.33 14.16 23.19
N THR A 318 6.64 13.88 24.29
CA THR A 318 6.80 14.57 25.57
C THR A 318 7.87 13.87 26.41
N THR A 319 7.83 12.55 26.52
CA THR A 319 8.77 11.78 27.34
C THR A 319 10.00 11.31 26.57
N GLY A 320 9.91 11.20 25.24
CA GLY A 320 10.96 10.62 24.38
C GLY A 320 11.10 9.09 24.49
N GLN A 321 10.32 8.45 25.37
CA GLN A 321 10.32 7.00 25.57
C GLN A 321 9.36 6.33 24.59
N SER A 322 9.68 5.11 24.14
CA SER A 322 8.73 4.29 23.40
C SER A 322 7.70 3.65 24.32
N LEU A 323 6.54 3.28 23.80
CA LEU A 323 5.52 2.57 24.58
C LEU A 323 6.08 1.28 25.19
N ARG A 324 6.91 0.55 24.45
CA ARG A 324 7.64 -0.64 24.94
C ARG A 324 8.51 -0.32 26.16
N GLN A 325 9.18 0.83 26.18
CA GLN A 325 9.99 1.25 27.33
C GLN A 325 9.11 1.66 28.52
N ALA A 326 8.01 2.36 28.27
CA ALA A 326 7.07 2.78 29.30
C ALA A 326 6.41 1.58 30.00
N LEU A 327 6.19 0.49 29.28
CA LEU A 327 5.60 -0.74 29.83
C LEU A 327 6.59 -1.64 30.56
N LYS A 328 7.89 -1.32 30.54
CA LYS A 328 8.90 -2.13 31.21
C LYS A 328 8.66 -2.15 32.72
N GLY A 329 8.54 -3.35 33.30
CA GLY A 329 8.18 -3.54 34.72
C GLY A 329 6.69 -3.39 35.06
N CYS A 330 5.81 -3.05 34.10
CA CYS A 330 4.36 -3.01 34.36
C CYS A 330 3.79 -4.43 34.55
N PRO A 331 2.78 -4.60 35.43
CA PRO A 331 2.05 -5.85 35.59
C PRO A 331 1.42 -6.38 34.29
N ALA A 332 1.18 -7.69 34.24
CA ALA A 332 0.68 -8.39 33.04
C ALA A 332 -0.66 -7.83 32.51
N ASN A 333 -1.59 -7.49 33.41
CA ASN A 333 -2.89 -6.92 33.05
C ASN A 333 -2.76 -5.53 32.42
N GLU A 334 -1.84 -4.70 32.92
CA GLU A 334 -1.62 -3.37 32.35
C GLU A 334 -1.00 -3.47 30.94
N GLN A 335 -0.04 -4.39 30.75
CA GLN A 335 0.51 -4.66 29.41
C GLN A 335 -0.56 -5.19 28.45
N TYR A 336 -1.43 -6.08 28.94
CA TYR A 336 -2.54 -6.63 28.16
C TYR A 336 -3.50 -5.53 27.72
N ASP A 337 -3.92 -4.65 28.64
CA ASP A 337 -4.82 -3.54 28.36
C ASP A 337 -4.23 -2.57 27.34
N GLU A 338 -2.94 -2.27 27.43
CA GLU A 338 -2.24 -1.46 26.42
C GLU A 338 -2.14 -2.18 25.07
N GLY A 339 -1.89 -3.49 25.05
CA GLY A 339 -1.97 -4.30 23.84
C GLY A 339 -3.33 -4.18 23.16
N LEU A 340 -4.42 -4.23 23.91
CA LEU A 340 -5.77 -4.03 23.36
C LEU A 340 -5.96 -2.62 22.80
N LYS A 341 -5.43 -1.58 23.44
CA LYS A 341 -5.48 -0.21 22.92
C LYS A 341 -4.72 -0.07 21.61
N VAL A 342 -3.56 -0.73 21.49
CA VAL A 342 -2.78 -0.74 20.25
C VAL A 342 -3.57 -1.43 19.12
N LEU A 343 -4.17 -2.60 19.38
CA LEU A 343 -5.00 -3.29 18.38
C LEU A 343 -6.17 -2.43 17.87
N ARG A 344 -6.86 -1.70 18.77
CA ARG A 344 -7.93 -0.77 18.40
C ARG A 344 -7.42 0.38 17.53
N ARG A 345 -6.26 0.94 17.88
CA ARG A 345 -5.63 2.03 17.13
C ARG A 345 -5.22 1.62 15.72
N VAL A 346 -4.70 0.40 15.57
CA VAL A 346 -4.39 -0.20 14.26
C VAL A 346 -5.69 -0.57 13.52
N GLY A 347 -6.81 -0.71 14.24
CA GLY A 347 -8.12 -1.02 13.69
C GLY A 347 -8.36 -2.51 13.43
N ILE A 348 -7.67 -3.36 14.20
CA ILE A 348 -7.83 -4.82 14.13
C ILE A 348 -9.10 -5.26 14.87
N ILE A 349 -9.36 -4.65 16.03
CA ILE A 349 -10.55 -4.89 16.87
C ILE A 349 -11.32 -3.58 17.09
N GLU A 350 -12.59 -3.70 17.50
CA GLU A 350 -13.45 -2.56 17.87
C GLU A 350 -13.01 -1.85 19.18
#